data_AF-A0A2E9H4S1-F1
#
_entry.id   AF-A0A2E9H4S1-F1
#
_cell.length_a   1.000
_cell.length_b   1.000
_cell.length_c   1.000
_cell.angle_alpha   90.00
_cell.angle_beta   90.00
_cell.angle_gamma   90.00
#
_symmetry.space_group_name_H-M   'P 1'
#
loop_
_entity.id
_entity.type
_entity.pdbx_description
1 polymer ?
#
loop_
_entity_poly.entity_id
_entity_poly.type
_entity_poly.pdbx_seq_one_letter_code
_entity_poly.pdbx_strand_id
1 'polypeptide(L)'
;MTIGWIITGALVGSISAFIFNLILRLISNRAEKKAATKELVADVLDSALEEAIQYWGGKLNSQPDKKILSETKIKLLIKYQVSLIDDFVEQYSRKLSASDTIKLSSFKNEAFDLVTGGEFEGSSCKDLHRCKKIAILYAKALIIIKRCS
;
A
#
# COMPACT_ATOMS: atom_id res chain seq x y z
N MET A 1 -26.12 -6.21 -54.22
CA MET A 1 -25.51 -6.57 -52.93
C MET A 1 -26.13 -7.86 -52.46
N THR A 2 -25.39 -8.98 -52.50
CA THR A 2 -25.89 -10.29 -52.09
C THR A 2 -25.85 -10.42 -50.57
N ILE A 3 -26.86 -11.06 -49.99
CA ILE A 3 -27.03 -11.33 -48.55
C ILE A 3 -25.76 -11.91 -47.91
N GLY A 4 -24.94 -12.64 -48.68
CA GLY A 4 -23.64 -13.18 -48.23
C GLY A 4 -22.65 -12.11 -47.75
N TRP A 5 -22.57 -10.94 -48.40
CA TRP A 5 -21.67 -9.85 -47.96
C TRP A 5 -22.14 -9.18 -46.66
N ILE A 6 -23.45 -9.17 -46.44
CA ILE A 6 -24.04 -8.63 -45.21
C ILE A 6 -23.74 -9.57 -44.04
N ILE A 7 -23.86 -10.89 -44.26
CA ILE A 7 -23.57 -11.92 -43.24
C ILE A 7 -22.07 -11.93 -42.90
N THR A 8 -21.17 -11.88 -43.89
CA THR A 8 -19.73 -11.84 -43.63
C THR A 8 -19.32 -10.54 -42.94
N GLY A 9 -19.89 -9.40 -43.33
CA GLY A 9 -19.69 -8.12 -42.65
C GLY A 9 -20.18 -8.14 -41.19
N ALA A 10 -21.36 -8.71 -40.93
CA ALA A 10 -21.92 -8.84 -39.58
C ALA A 10 -21.10 -9.81 -38.70
N LEU A 11 -20.59 -10.90 -39.28
CA LEU A 11 -19.71 -11.85 -38.59
C LEU A 11 -18.37 -11.21 -38.19
N VAL A 12 -17.75 -10.47 -39.10
CA VAL A 12 -16.48 -9.76 -38.82
C VAL A 12 -16.71 -8.64 -37.79
N GLY A 13 -17.84 -7.92 -37.87
CA GLY A 13 -18.22 -6.90 -36.91
C GLY A 13 -18.43 -7.47 -35.50
N SER A 14 -19.16 -8.58 -35.38
CA SER A 14 -19.42 -9.22 -34.08
C SER A 14 -18.16 -9.82 -33.45
N ILE A 15 -17.28 -10.44 -34.24
CA ILE A 15 -15.99 -10.95 -33.78
C ILE A 15 -15.09 -9.81 -33.31
N SER A 16 -15.04 -8.70 -34.06
CA SER A 16 -14.24 -7.52 -33.70
C SER A 16 -14.73 -6.89 -32.39
N ALA A 17 -16.06 -6.75 -32.23
CA ALA A 17 -16.66 -6.24 -30.99
C ALA A 17 -16.41 -7.19 -29.81
N PHE A 18 -16.47 -8.50 -30.02
CA PHE A 18 -16.16 -9.50 -28.99
C PHE A 18 -14.71 -9.40 -28.51
N ILE A 19 -13.75 -9.34 -29.44
CA ILE A 19 -12.31 -9.21 -29.10
C ILE A 19 -12.06 -7.90 -28.37
N PHE A 20 -12.64 -6.79 -28.84
CA PHE A 20 -12.49 -5.48 -28.20
C PHE A 20 -13.05 -5.48 -26.77
N ASN A 21 -14.25 -6.02 -26.56
CA ASN A 21 -14.85 -6.16 -25.24
C ASN A 21 -14.02 -7.04 -24.31
N LEU A 22 -13.43 -8.12 -24.83
CA LEU A 22 -12.56 -9.00 -24.05
C LEU A 22 -11.27 -8.26 -23.61
N ILE A 23 -10.64 -7.51 -24.52
CA ILE A 23 -9.46 -6.69 -24.20
C ILE A 23 -9.81 -5.61 -23.18
N LEU A 24 -10.90 -4.89 -23.38
CA LEU A 24 -11.38 -3.87 -22.44
C LEU A 24 -11.61 -4.45 -21.05
N ARG A 25 -12.25 -5.62 -20.95
CA ARG A 25 -12.48 -6.29 -19.66
C ARG A 25 -11.18 -6.68 -18.98
N LEU A 26 -10.20 -7.17 -19.73
CA LEU A 26 -8.87 -7.48 -19.19
C LEU A 26 -8.14 -6.23 -18.69
N ILE A 27 -8.25 -5.11 -19.40
CA ILE A 27 -7.66 -3.83 -19.00
C ILE A 27 -8.37 -3.28 -17.75
N SER A 28 -9.70 -3.29 -17.71
CA SER A 28 -10.50 -2.84 -16.55
C SER A 28 -10.14 -3.62 -15.30
N ASN A 29 -10.14 -4.97 -15.38
CA ASN A 29 -9.78 -5.82 -14.26
C ASN A 29 -8.36 -5.56 -13.74
N ARG A 30 -7.41 -5.24 -14.62
CA ARG A 30 -6.04 -4.89 -14.22
C ARG A 30 -5.99 -3.52 -13.54
N ALA A 31 -6.74 -2.54 -14.05
CA ALA A 31 -6.82 -1.21 -13.45
C ALA A 31 -7.47 -1.25 -12.06
N GLU A 32 -8.57 -2.01 -11.91
CA GLU A 32 -9.25 -2.23 -10.63
C GLU A 32 -8.32 -2.89 -9.61
N LYS A 33 -7.61 -3.96 -9.99
CA LYS A 33 -6.63 -4.60 -9.10
C LYS A 33 -5.53 -3.65 -8.65
N LYS A 34 -5.01 -2.82 -9.56
CA LYS A 34 -3.98 -1.82 -9.23
C LYS A 34 -4.51 -0.76 -8.26
N ALA A 35 -5.74 -0.30 -8.46
CA ALA A 35 -6.39 0.65 -7.56
C ALA A 35 -6.59 0.04 -6.17
N ALA A 36 -7.06 -1.21 -6.10
CA ALA A 36 -7.23 -1.94 -4.85
C ALA A 36 -5.90 -2.15 -4.11
N THR A 37 -4.81 -2.51 -4.80
CA THR A 37 -3.48 -2.61 -4.18
C THR A 37 -3.03 -1.26 -3.61
N LYS A 38 -3.22 -0.17 -4.33
CA LYS A 38 -2.87 1.18 -3.87
C LYS A 38 -3.62 1.56 -2.59
N GLU A 39 -4.93 1.33 -2.57
CA GLU A 39 -5.79 1.61 -1.41
C GLU A 39 -5.36 0.76 -0.21
N LEU A 40 -5.18 -0.55 -0.42
CA LEU A 40 -4.70 -1.48 0.61
C LEU A 40 -3.36 -1.05 1.22
N VAL A 41 -2.38 -0.65 0.40
CA VAL A 41 -1.08 -0.19 0.90
C VAL A 41 -1.25 1.08 1.74
N ALA A 42 -2.07 2.02 1.28
CA ALA A 42 -2.33 3.26 2.02
C ALA A 42 -3.00 2.97 3.37
N ASP A 43 -4.01 2.11 3.41
CA ASP A 43 -4.73 1.75 4.63
C ASP A 43 -3.83 1.03 5.64
N VAL A 44 -2.96 0.14 5.18
CA VAL A 44 -2.00 -0.56 6.06
C VAL A 44 -0.98 0.43 6.62
N LEU A 45 -0.50 1.38 5.83
CA LEU A 45 0.42 2.42 6.31
C LEU A 45 -0.25 3.36 7.31
N ASP A 46 -1.48 3.80 7.06
CA ASP A 46 -2.25 4.62 7.99
C ASP A 46 -2.54 3.86 9.30
N SER A 47 -2.88 2.57 9.22
CA SER A 47 -3.09 1.70 10.39
C SER A 47 -1.80 1.50 11.20
N ALA A 48 -0.67 1.28 10.54
CA ALA A 48 0.64 1.13 11.19
C ALA A 48 1.07 2.42 11.87
N LEU A 49 0.85 3.55 11.22
CA LEU A 49 1.12 4.88 11.77
C LEU A 49 0.30 5.13 13.04
N GLU A 50 -1.01 4.88 12.99
CA GLU A 50 -1.89 5.10 14.13
C GLU A 50 -1.47 4.23 15.31
N GLU A 51 -1.27 2.93 15.09
CA GLU A 51 -0.87 1.99 16.13
C GLU A 51 0.48 2.38 16.75
N ALA A 52 1.46 2.74 15.92
CA ALA A 52 2.78 3.17 16.38
C ALA A 52 2.72 4.46 17.21
N ILE A 53 1.87 5.44 16.82
CA ILE A 53 1.66 6.67 17.61
C ILE A 53 0.94 6.36 18.92
N GLN A 54 -0.04 5.45 18.92
CA GLN A 54 -0.74 5.08 20.16
C GLN A 54 0.21 4.39 21.14
N TYR A 55 1.06 3.50 20.66
CA TYR A 55 2.12 2.85 21.44
C TYR A 55 3.11 3.88 21.97
N TRP A 56 3.81 4.61 21.10
CA TRP A 56 4.86 5.55 21.49
C TRP A 56 4.35 6.82 22.18
N GLY A 57 3.06 7.12 22.05
CA GLY A 57 2.39 8.22 22.74
C GLY A 57 2.19 7.99 24.24
N GLY A 58 2.49 6.78 24.73
CA GLY A 58 2.35 6.42 26.14
C GLY A 58 0.91 6.21 26.61
N LYS A 59 -0.07 6.16 25.69
CA LYS A 59 -1.48 5.90 26.03
C LYS A 59 -1.70 4.50 26.63
N LEU A 60 -0.79 3.58 26.35
CA LEU A 60 -0.88 2.16 26.74
C LEU A 60 -0.09 1.82 28.00
N ASN A 61 0.61 2.78 28.62
CA ASN A 61 1.45 2.53 29.82
C ASN A 61 0.67 1.94 31.01
N SER A 62 -0.64 2.23 31.12
CA SER A 62 -1.50 1.73 32.18
C SER A 62 -2.27 0.45 31.81
N GLN A 63 -2.07 -0.10 30.61
CA GLN A 63 -2.85 -1.21 30.06
C GLN A 63 -1.93 -2.27 29.42
N PRO A 64 -1.29 -3.13 30.23
CA PRO A 64 -0.25 -4.05 29.77
C PRO A 64 -0.76 -5.03 28.69
N ASP A 65 -1.97 -5.56 28.82
CA ASP A 65 -2.53 -6.48 27.82
C ASP A 65 -2.72 -5.81 26.46
N LYS A 66 -3.20 -4.55 26.46
CA LYS A 66 -3.37 -3.78 25.21
C LYS A 66 -2.03 -3.38 24.62
N LYS A 67 -1.03 -3.17 25.46
CA LYS A 67 0.33 -2.88 25.02
C LYS A 67 0.93 -4.07 24.28
N ILE A 68 0.84 -5.28 24.83
CA ILE A 68 1.32 -6.52 24.18
C ILE A 68 0.59 -6.74 22.85
N LEU A 69 -0.72 -6.50 22.81
CA LEU A 69 -1.50 -6.57 21.58
C LEU A 69 -1.01 -5.55 20.54
N SER A 70 -0.76 -4.32 20.97
CA SER A 70 -0.24 -3.24 20.12
C SER A 70 1.14 -3.58 19.56
N GLU A 71 2.05 -4.12 20.38
CA GLU A 71 3.38 -4.59 19.95
C GLU A 71 3.27 -5.66 18.87
N THR A 72 2.41 -6.65 19.10
CA THR A 72 2.17 -7.74 18.14
C THR A 72 1.59 -7.21 16.83
N LYS A 73 0.62 -6.29 16.92
CA LYS A 73 -0.03 -5.67 15.77
C LYS A 73 0.96 -4.81 14.97
N ILE A 74 1.80 -4.01 15.64
CA ILE A 74 2.88 -3.23 15.01
C ILE A 74 3.82 -4.13 14.24
N LYS A 75 4.32 -5.22 14.85
CA LYS A 75 5.23 -6.16 14.16
C LYS A 75 4.59 -6.74 12.91
N LEU A 76 3.32 -7.14 13.00
CA LEU A 76 2.58 -7.71 11.87
C LEU A 76 2.37 -6.69 10.75
N LEU A 77 1.94 -5.47 11.10
CA LEU A 77 1.71 -4.38 10.15
C LEU A 77 3.01 -3.97 9.45
N ILE A 78 4.13 -3.84 10.17
CA ILE A 78 5.43 -3.51 9.56
C ILE A 78 5.92 -4.64 8.66
N LYS A 79 5.74 -5.91 9.06
CA LYS A 79 6.11 -7.03 8.19
C LYS A 79 5.26 -7.05 6.92
N TYR A 80 3.97 -6.78 7.05
CA TYR A 80 3.03 -6.80 5.93
C TYR A 80 3.18 -5.60 4.99
N GLN A 81 3.47 -4.40 5.52
CA GLN A 81 3.69 -3.21 4.70
C GLN A 81 4.89 -3.39 3.76
N VAL A 82 5.92 -4.15 4.17
CA VAL A 82 7.10 -4.44 3.33
C VAL A 82 6.70 -5.15 2.05
N SER A 83 5.94 -6.25 2.15
CA SER A 83 5.46 -6.98 0.97
C SER A 83 4.53 -6.12 0.11
N LEU A 84 3.65 -5.34 0.74
CA LEU A 84 2.72 -4.49 0.00
C LEU A 84 3.42 -3.36 -0.76
N ILE A 85 4.47 -2.78 -0.18
CA ILE A 85 5.28 -1.76 -0.85
C ILE A 85 6.02 -2.36 -2.05
N ASP A 86 6.55 -3.57 -1.92
CA ASP A 86 7.22 -4.26 -3.03
C ASP A 86 6.24 -4.56 -4.17
N ASP A 87 5.07 -5.10 -3.85
CA ASP A 87 3.99 -5.33 -4.83
C ASP A 87 3.54 -4.02 -5.49
N PHE A 88 3.41 -2.94 -4.71
CA PHE A 88 3.05 -1.62 -5.23
C PHE A 88 4.12 -1.08 -6.18
N VAL A 89 5.40 -1.15 -5.81
CA VAL A 89 6.51 -0.70 -6.65
C VAL A 89 6.56 -1.48 -7.95
N GLU A 90 6.35 -2.80 -7.93
CA GLU A 90 6.30 -3.61 -9.13
C GLU A 90 5.15 -3.18 -10.06
N GLN A 91 3.93 -3.07 -9.50
CA GLN A 91 2.72 -2.74 -10.26
C GLN A 91 2.73 -1.31 -10.83
N TYR A 92 3.41 -0.38 -10.15
CA TYR A 92 3.51 1.04 -10.51
C TYR A 92 4.89 1.45 -11.02
N SER A 93 5.78 0.49 -11.32
CA SER A 93 7.17 0.71 -11.78
C SER A 93 7.30 1.72 -12.93
N ARG A 94 6.33 1.75 -13.86
CA ARG A 94 6.30 2.71 -14.98
C ARG A 94 5.86 4.12 -14.62
N LYS A 95 5.18 4.29 -13.48
CA LYS A 95 4.63 5.57 -12.98
C LYS A 95 5.49 6.17 -11.86
N LEU A 96 6.24 5.34 -11.15
CA LEU A 96 7.17 5.76 -10.10
C LEU A 96 8.46 6.31 -10.70
N SER A 97 8.93 7.43 -10.16
CA SER A 97 10.28 7.90 -10.44
C SER A 97 11.30 6.99 -9.75
N ALA A 98 12.52 6.89 -10.30
CA ALA A 98 13.61 6.15 -9.65
C ALA A 98 13.88 6.67 -8.22
N SER A 99 13.75 7.98 -8.01
CA SER A 99 13.88 8.61 -6.69
C SER A 99 12.81 8.11 -5.71
N ASP A 100 11.57 8.01 -6.15
CA ASP A 100 10.46 7.59 -5.29
C ASP A 100 10.53 6.08 -4.97
N THR A 101 10.98 5.26 -5.92
CA THR A 101 11.29 3.84 -5.67
C THR A 101 12.37 3.69 -4.59
N ILE A 102 13.45 4.47 -4.67
CA ILE A 102 14.52 4.46 -3.66
C ILE A 102 13.98 4.90 -2.30
N LYS A 103 13.17 5.96 -2.25
CA LYS A 103 12.54 6.44 -0.99
C LYS A 103 11.64 5.39 -0.37
N LEU A 104 10.81 4.71 -1.17
CA LEU A 104 9.94 3.63 -0.67
C LEU A 104 10.75 2.42 -0.19
N SER A 105 11.87 2.11 -0.86
CA SER A 105 12.78 1.06 -0.41
C SER A 105 13.45 1.41 0.93
N SER A 106 13.97 2.64 1.06
CA SER A 106 14.57 3.14 2.31
C SER A 106 13.56 3.21 3.45
N PHE A 107 12.34 3.64 3.14
CA PHE A 107 11.23 3.70 4.09
C PHE A 107 11.01 2.37 4.81
N LYS A 108 11.12 1.22 4.12
CA LYS A 108 10.89 -0.10 4.74
C LYS A 108 11.80 -0.33 5.94
N ASN A 109 13.09 -0.04 5.78
CA ASN A 109 14.10 -0.22 6.83
C ASN A 109 13.97 0.87 7.90
N GLU A 110 13.85 2.13 7.48
CA GLU A 110 13.69 3.26 8.40
C GLU A 110 12.44 3.13 9.28
N ALA A 111 11.32 2.66 8.72
CA ALA A 111 10.09 2.47 9.47
C ALA A 111 10.21 1.32 10.48
N PHE A 112 10.86 0.21 10.09
CA PHE A 112 11.16 -0.87 11.01
C PHE A 112 12.01 -0.35 12.19
N ASP A 113 13.18 0.22 11.92
CA ASP A 113 14.09 0.69 12.96
C ASP A 113 13.47 1.76 13.86
N LEU A 114 12.69 2.67 13.29
CA LEU A 114 12.09 3.77 14.02
C LEU A 114 10.93 3.32 14.91
N VAL A 115 10.11 2.37 14.45
CA VAL A 115 8.93 1.92 15.18
C VAL A 115 9.28 0.82 16.19
N THR A 116 10.19 -0.09 15.86
CA THR A 116 10.56 -1.23 16.73
C THR A 116 11.92 -1.10 17.43
N GLY A 117 12.69 -0.04 17.18
CA GLY A 117 13.98 0.16 17.85
C GLY A 117 13.88 0.71 19.28
N GLY A 118 15.02 0.87 19.95
CA GLY A 118 15.09 1.40 21.33
C GLY A 118 14.50 0.44 22.36
N GLU A 119 13.80 0.96 23.36
CA GLU A 119 13.08 0.16 24.39
C GLU A 119 11.70 -0.31 23.90
N PHE A 120 11.59 -0.78 22.66
CA PHE A 120 10.38 -1.46 22.22
C PHE A 120 10.19 -2.72 23.08
N GLU A 121 8.97 -2.98 23.57
CA GLU A 121 8.68 -3.98 24.62
C GLU A 121 9.26 -3.67 26.02
N GLY A 122 9.94 -2.52 26.18
CA GLY A 122 10.43 -2.03 27.47
C GLY A 122 9.31 -1.53 28.37
N SER A 123 9.57 -1.26 29.64
CA SER A 123 8.53 -0.91 30.63
C SER A 123 7.82 0.41 30.35
N SER A 124 8.53 1.40 29.77
CA SER A 124 7.97 2.70 29.37
C SER A 124 7.97 2.83 27.85
N CYS A 125 6.83 3.14 27.25
CA CYS A 125 6.72 3.36 25.81
C CYS A 125 6.50 4.84 25.43
N LYS A 126 6.73 5.81 26.32
CA LYS A 126 6.48 7.23 25.98
C LYS A 126 7.69 7.90 25.31
N ASP A 127 7.61 8.11 24.00
CA ASP A 127 8.58 8.90 23.22
C ASP A 127 7.87 9.75 22.15
N LEU A 128 7.55 11.00 22.51
CA LEU A 128 6.86 11.94 21.62
C LEU A 128 7.73 12.38 20.44
N HIS A 129 9.06 12.40 20.60
CA HIS A 129 9.97 12.77 19.53
C HIS A 129 9.99 11.68 18.46
N ARG A 130 9.98 10.41 18.87
CA ARG A 130 9.79 9.27 17.98
C ARG A 130 8.44 9.31 17.28
N CYS A 131 7.33 9.58 17.98
CA CYS A 131 6.01 9.75 17.34
C CYS A 131 6.05 10.76 16.19
N LYS A 132 6.68 11.92 16.40
CA LYS A 132 6.82 12.95 15.37
C LYS A 132 7.61 12.45 14.15
N LYS A 133 8.71 11.75 14.38
CA LYS A 133 9.51 11.16 13.29
C LYS A 133 8.71 10.10 12.52
N ILE A 134 7.98 9.23 13.21
CA ILE A 134 7.13 8.20 12.60
C ILE A 134 6.09 8.87 11.71
N ALA A 135 5.37 9.88 12.24
CA ALA A 135 4.38 10.62 11.47
C ALA A 135 4.93 11.23 10.18
N ILE A 136 6.10 11.86 10.25
CA ILE A 136 6.73 12.47 9.08
C ILE A 136 7.14 11.40 8.06
N LEU A 137 7.73 10.28 8.52
CA LEU A 137 8.20 9.21 7.65
C LEU A 137 7.03 8.54 6.89
N TYR A 138 5.97 8.18 7.61
CA TYR A 138 4.77 7.57 7.04
C TYR A 138 4.02 8.54 6.10
N ALA A 139 3.89 9.82 6.48
CA ALA A 139 3.26 10.82 5.62
C ALA A 139 3.99 10.97 4.27
N LYS A 140 5.33 10.94 4.27
CA LYS A 140 6.11 10.98 3.03
C LYS A 140 5.82 9.78 2.12
N ALA A 141 5.78 8.57 2.69
CA ALA A 141 5.47 7.35 1.93
C ALA A 141 4.04 7.39 1.36
N LEU A 142 3.06 7.78 2.18
CA LEU A 142 1.66 7.93 1.78
C LEU A 142 1.49 8.94 0.64
N ILE A 143 2.20 10.07 0.68
CA ILE A 143 2.17 11.06 -0.39
C ILE A 143 2.65 10.46 -1.73
N ILE A 144 3.70 9.65 -1.71
CA ILE A 144 4.22 8.97 -2.92
C ILE A 144 3.15 8.01 -3.47
N ILE A 145 2.59 7.17 -2.60
CA ILE A 145 1.59 6.17 -2.97
C ILE A 145 0.32 6.83 -3.52
N LYS A 146 -0.22 7.84 -2.83
CA LYS A 146 -1.44 8.54 -3.23
C LYS A 146 -1.28 9.29 -4.56
N ARG A 147 -0.08 9.82 -4.85
CA ARG A 147 0.22 10.55 -6.09
C ARG A 147 0.27 9.67 -7.34
N CYS A 148 0.65 8.40 -7.21
CA CYS A 148 0.63 7.46 -8.33
C CYS A 148 -0.81 7.12 -8.70
N SER A 149 -1.38 7.83 -9.68
CA SER A 149 -2.71 7.56 -10.24
C SER A 149 -2.61 7.22 -11.72
#